data_AF-A0A954C0D2-F1
#
_entry.id   AF-A0A954C0D2-F1
#
_cell.length_a   1.000
_cell.length_b   1.000
_cell.length_c   1.000
_cell.angle_alpha   90.00
_cell.angle_beta   90.00
_cell.angle_gamma   90.00
#
_symmetry.space_group_name_H-M   'P 1'
#
loop_
_entity.id
_entity.type
_entity.pdbx_description
1 polymer ?
#
loop_
_entity_poly.entity_id
_entity_poly.type
_entity_poly.pdbx_seq_one_letter_code
_entity_poly.pdbx_strand_id
1 'polypeptide(L)'
;KLERHWVGRAGEAAEAAYRIQDALRFYQRLTEILAAGASEQIRVRCRITDLLMQLDRTTEALPLADKAVVDARQLNDVRLEATALSALGAAVRDGTRNTESVDYFRNSVSLFRKTDDEAGLAKALLGLAGSLWTKGQLDDAEHAATEACEIADRSADTKTRAGAWMNRLGIVLHAQRFEEAESLIAKLAIIVGDSPDPALRMRLHAFRGYAMDVMGHHDEARSDYDKTIELAREIGNKAEVARSQTNLASLDANEKRYAQARARHVEAERVARELGDLRIAAYACAGQAAIDEALGDYRSSLERYYAAIRIGRKLGMNVILPAWSISAGLTHAELGDWDAATELLLKYRGNLHLGLEAGRLGALGIYEARSGNAQRGIELAQQARDILPDDYEIGDPLPRQWVERASKLLD
;
A
#
# COMPACT_ATOMS: atom_id res chain seq x y z
N LYS A 1 36.90 -4.84 15.30
CA LYS A 1 37.02 -4.21 13.96
C LYS A 1 36.64 -5.18 12.84
N LEU A 2 37.26 -6.37 12.76
CA LEU A 2 36.87 -7.40 11.78
C LEU A 2 35.41 -7.85 11.91
N GLU A 3 34.93 -8.12 13.14
CA GLU A 3 33.52 -8.52 13.36
C GLU A 3 32.53 -7.45 12.88
N ARG A 4 32.71 -6.17 13.28
CA ARG A 4 31.92 -5.03 12.79
C ARG A 4 31.82 -4.99 11.27
N HIS A 5 32.96 -5.13 10.57
CA HIS A 5 32.99 -5.09 9.10
C HIS A 5 32.21 -6.24 8.47
N TRP A 6 32.44 -7.48 8.92
CA TRP A 6 31.78 -8.65 8.36
C TRP A 6 30.29 -8.71 8.68
N VAL A 7 29.88 -8.32 9.88
CA VAL A 7 28.45 -8.26 10.26
C VAL A 7 27.72 -7.20 9.44
N GLY A 8 28.31 -6.02 9.23
CA GLY A 8 27.72 -4.99 8.36
C GLY A 8 27.57 -5.46 6.91
N ARG A 9 28.62 -6.06 6.34
CA ARG A 9 28.59 -6.64 4.99
C ARG A 9 27.57 -7.78 4.85
N ALA A 10 27.42 -8.61 5.88
CA ALA A 10 26.41 -9.66 5.90
C ALA A 10 24.99 -9.08 5.92
N GLY A 11 24.76 -7.99 6.66
CA GLY A 11 23.51 -7.24 6.64
C GLY A 11 23.18 -6.70 5.25
N GLU A 12 24.13 -5.99 4.62
CA GLU A 12 23.98 -5.44 3.26
C GLU A 12 23.70 -6.55 2.24
N ALA A 13 24.43 -7.67 2.31
CA ALA A 13 24.25 -8.81 1.41
C ALA A 13 22.89 -9.50 1.63
N ALA A 14 22.43 -9.60 2.87
CA ALA A 14 21.10 -10.14 3.18
C ALA A 14 19.99 -9.25 2.64
N GLU A 15 20.10 -7.93 2.76
CA GLU A 15 19.15 -6.99 2.15
C GLU A 15 19.14 -7.09 0.63
N ALA A 16 20.32 -7.11 -0.01
CA ALA A 16 20.45 -7.24 -1.46
C ALA A 16 19.84 -8.55 -1.98
N ALA A 17 19.82 -9.59 -1.14
CA ALA A 17 19.19 -10.87 -1.41
C ALA A 17 17.72 -10.97 -0.93
N TYR A 18 17.09 -9.84 -0.55
CA TYR A 18 15.71 -9.79 -0.07
C TYR A 18 15.41 -10.64 1.17
N ARG A 19 16.44 -10.97 1.96
CA ARG A 19 16.33 -11.71 3.23
C ARG A 19 16.22 -10.74 4.40
N ILE A 20 15.08 -10.03 4.46
CA ILE A 20 14.84 -8.93 5.41
C ILE A 20 15.01 -9.36 6.87
N GLN A 21 14.56 -10.55 7.24
CA GLN A 21 14.74 -11.06 8.60
C GLN A 21 16.21 -11.33 8.95
N ASP A 22 16.99 -11.86 8.01
CA ASP A 22 18.43 -12.08 8.21
C ASP A 22 19.18 -10.75 8.31
N ALA A 23 18.85 -9.79 7.42
CA ALA A 23 19.40 -8.44 7.46
C ALA A 23 19.14 -7.77 8.82
N LEU A 24 17.90 -7.85 9.30
CA LEU A 24 17.51 -7.32 10.61
C LEU A 24 18.37 -7.93 11.74
N ARG A 25 18.57 -9.25 11.75
CA ARG A 25 19.43 -9.93 12.74
C ARG A 25 20.87 -9.43 12.68
N PHE A 26 21.44 -9.29 11.49
CA PHE A 26 22.80 -8.78 11.31
C PHE A 26 22.93 -7.33 11.79
N TYR A 27 21.98 -6.45 11.47
CA TYR A 27 22.06 -5.07 11.93
C TYR A 27 21.81 -4.92 13.43
N GLN A 28 20.93 -5.72 14.03
CA GLN A 28 20.77 -5.76 15.48
C GLN A 28 22.09 -6.15 16.16
N ARG A 29 22.75 -7.21 15.66
CA ARG A 29 24.09 -7.58 16.12
C ARG A 29 25.11 -6.47 15.90
N LEU A 30 25.05 -5.77 14.76
CA LEU A 30 25.93 -4.65 14.49
C LEU A 30 25.75 -3.52 15.51
N THR A 31 24.51 -3.20 15.90
CA THR A 31 24.25 -2.18 16.93
C THR A 31 24.82 -2.51 18.30
N GLU A 32 24.92 -3.80 18.67
CA GLU A 32 25.55 -4.26 19.91
C GLU A 32 27.08 -4.08 19.91
N ILE A 33 27.70 -4.22 18.73
CA ILE A 33 29.16 -4.12 18.56
C ILE A 33 29.61 -2.65 18.42
N LEU A 34 28.74 -1.80 17.86
CA LEU A 34 29.04 -0.39 17.66
C LEU A 34 29.00 0.39 18.97
N ALA A 35 29.90 1.38 19.09
CA ALA A 35 29.93 2.26 20.25
C ALA A 35 28.60 3.01 20.40
N ALA A 36 28.10 3.06 21.64
CA ALA A 36 26.86 3.73 21.97
C ALA A 36 26.90 5.21 21.55
N GLY A 37 25.89 5.65 20.79
CA GLY A 37 25.75 7.04 20.35
C GLY A 37 26.67 7.44 19.20
N ALA A 38 27.44 6.52 18.60
CA ALA A 38 28.23 6.84 17.41
C ALA A 38 27.32 7.04 16.17
N SER A 39 27.67 7.97 15.27
CA SER A 39 26.88 8.28 14.06
C SER A 39 26.51 7.05 13.23
N GLU A 40 27.42 6.06 13.16
CA GLU A 40 27.16 4.80 12.47
C GLU A 40 26.10 3.95 13.17
N GLN A 41 26.12 3.87 14.51
CA GLN A 41 25.12 3.11 15.26
C GLN A 41 23.72 3.72 15.08
N ILE A 42 23.64 5.06 14.98
CA ILE A 42 22.40 5.77 14.70
C ILE A 42 21.90 5.48 13.28
N ARG A 43 22.78 5.52 12.27
CA ARG A 43 22.43 5.14 10.88
C ARG A 43 21.91 3.71 10.80
N VAL A 44 22.56 2.78 11.49
CA VAL A 44 22.12 1.37 11.54
C VAL A 44 20.77 1.25 12.24
N ARG A 45 20.52 2.02 13.31
CA ARG A 45 19.19 2.09 13.94
C ARG A 45 18.11 2.60 12.97
N CYS A 46 18.36 3.67 12.22
CA CYS A 46 17.43 4.13 11.19
C CYS A 46 17.17 3.03 10.15
N ARG A 47 18.21 2.29 9.75
CA ARG A 47 18.03 1.18 8.80
C ARG A 47 17.22 0.03 9.38
N ILE A 48 17.45 -0.34 10.65
CA ILE A 48 16.64 -1.32 11.37
C ILE A 48 15.17 -0.87 11.41
N THR A 49 14.91 0.41 11.71
CA THR A 49 13.56 0.99 11.66
C THR A 49 12.92 0.76 10.30
N ASP A 50 13.60 1.07 9.19
CA ASP A 50 13.07 0.84 7.83
C ASP A 50 12.71 -0.64 7.59
N LEU A 51 13.59 -1.57 7.98
CA LEU A 51 13.36 -3.01 7.80
C LEU A 51 12.21 -3.51 8.69
N LEU A 52 12.08 -3.00 9.92
CA LEU A 52 10.95 -3.31 10.78
C LEU A 52 9.64 -2.77 10.21
N MET A 53 9.66 -1.58 9.60
CA MET A 53 8.50 -1.03 8.90
C MET A 53 8.11 -1.85 7.67
N GLN A 54 9.07 -2.45 6.95
CA GLN A 54 8.77 -3.39 5.86
C GLN A 54 8.10 -4.69 6.34
N LEU A 55 8.32 -5.07 7.59
CA LEU A 55 7.70 -6.24 8.24
C LEU A 55 6.46 -5.86 9.07
N ASP A 56 5.99 -4.62 8.96
CA ASP A 56 4.90 -4.05 9.76
C ASP A 56 5.08 -4.20 11.30
N ARG A 57 6.34 -4.17 11.77
CA ARG A 57 6.73 -4.26 13.19
C ARG A 57 6.88 -2.88 13.82
N THR A 58 5.85 -2.05 13.68
CA THR A 58 5.84 -0.63 14.06
C THR A 58 6.15 -0.41 15.55
N THR A 59 5.65 -1.28 16.43
CA THR A 59 5.88 -1.21 17.89
C THR A 59 7.36 -1.33 18.27
N GLU A 60 8.15 -2.04 17.46
CA GLU A 60 9.59 -2.18 17.65
C GLU A 60 10.37 -1.08 16.92
N ALA A 61 9.86 -0.60 15.78
CA ALA A 61 10.49 0.43 14.96
C ALA A 61 10.48 1.81 15.64
N LEU A 62 9.35 2.17 16.26
CA LEU A 62 9.12 3.49 16.85
C LEU A 62 10.15 3.89 17.92
N PRO A 63 10.41 3.09 18.98
CA PRO A 63 11.39 3.47 20.01
C PRO A 63 12.82 3.58 19.45
N LEU A 64 13.16 2.82 18.41
CA LEU A 64 14.47 2.91 17.76
C LEU A 64 14.62 4.21 16.97
N ALA A 65 13.56 4.62 16.27
CA ALA A 65 13.54 5.87 15.51
C ALA A 65 13.59 7.09 16.43
N ASP A 66 12.82 7.09 17.52
CA ASP A 66 12.81 8.17 18.52
C ASP A 66 14.21 8.35 19.14
N LYS A 67 14.82 7.25 19.58
CA LYS A 67 16.18 7.26 20.13
C LYS A 67 17.21 7.72 19.10
N ALA A 68 17.05 7.37 17.82
CA ALA A 68 17.95 7.83 16.76
C ALA A 68 17.89 9.36 16.59
N VAL A 69 16.71 9.97 16.70
CA VAL A 69 16.54 11.43 16.66
C VAL A 69 17.22 12.10 17.84
N VAL A 70 17.00 11.58 19.06
CA VAL A 70 17.62 12.11 20.29
C VAL A 70 19.15 12.06 20.22
N ASP A 71 19.71 10.91 19.87
CA ASP A 71 21.16 10.73 19.80
C ASP A 71 21.78 11.61 18.68
N ALA A 72 21.12 11.74 17.52
CA ALA A 72 21.59 12.60 16.43
C ALA A 72 21.65 14.08 16.82
N ARG A 73 20.64 14.56 17.57
CA ARG A 73 20.62 15.93 18.12
C ARG A 73 21.74 16.15 19.12
N GLN A 74 22.02 15.18 20.00
CA GLN A 74 23.13 15.27 20.96
C GLN A 74 24.49 15.35 20.26
N LEU A 75 24.65 14.69 19.11
CA LEU A 75 25.85 14.80 18.27
C LEU A 75 25.94 16.11 17.49
N ASN A 76 24.86 16.89 17.43
CA ASN A 76 24.72 18.06 16.55
C ASN A 76 24.97 17.72 15.06
N ASP A 77 24.66 16.49 14.64
CA ASP A 77 24.79 16.04 13.25
C ASP A 77 23.46 16.26 12.51
N VAL A 78 23.36 17.41 11.84
CA VAL A 78 22.13 17.88 11.16
C VAL A 78 21.65 16.90 10.10
N ARG A 79 22.56 16.30 9.34
CA ARG A 79 22.21 15.35 8.27
C ARG A 79 21.66 14.04 8.85
N LEU A 80 22.26 13.59 9.95
CA LEU A 80 21.81 12.40 10.66
C LEU A 80 20.48 12.63 11.37
N GLU A 81 20.27 13.81 11.95
CA GLU A 81 18.98 14.21 12.50
C GLU A 81 17.90 14.18 11.41
N ALA A 82 18.16 14.75 10.24
CA ALA A 82 17.25 14.72 9.11
C ALA A 82 16.88 13.28 8.71
N THR A 83 17.88 12.39 8.66
CA THR A 83 17.67 10.96 8.34
C THR A 83 16.83 10.26 9.42
N ALA A 84 17.12 10.50 10.69
CA ALA A 84 16.37 9.91 11.81
C ALA A 84 14.93 10.42 11.88
N LEU A 85 14.70 11.71 11.58
CA LEU A 85 13.35 12.28 11.48
C LEU A 85 12.55 11.65 10.34
N SER A 86 13.17 11.37 9.19
CA SER A 86 12.52 10.62 8.11
C SER A 86 12.11 9.21 8.54
N ALA A 87 12.99 8.49 9.25
CA ALA A 87 12.69 7.15 9.78
C ALA A 87 11.56 7.19 10.84
N LEU A 88 11.56 8.19 11.71
CA LEU A 88 10.51 8.41 12.71
C LEU A 88 9.18 8.75 12.05
N GLY A 89 9.18 9.64 11.04
CA GLY A 89 8.01 9.96 10.24
C GLY A 89 7.40 8.70 9.62
N ALA A 90 8.22 7.86 8.98
CA ALA A 90 7.76 6.59 8.42
C ALA A 90 7.14 5.67 9.49
N ALA A 91 7.74 5.62 10.70
CA ALA A 91 7.27 4.77 11.80
C ALA A 91 5.95 5.23 12.42
N VAL A 92 5.59 6.51 12.33
CA VAL A 92 4.31 7.03 12.88
C VAL A 92 3.22 7.21 11.82
N ARG A 93 3.45 6.80 10.58
CA ARG A 93 2.49 6.92 9.47
C ARG A 93 1.37 5.86 9.50
N ASP A 94 0.78 5.62 10.67
CA ASP A 94 -0.14 4.52 10.95
C ASP A 94 -1.64 4.85 10.75
N GLY A 95 -1.95 5.99 10.14
CA GLY A 95 -3.32 6.47 9.95
C GLY A 95 -3.87 7.27 11.15
N THR A 96 -3.33 7.10 12.34
CA THR A 96 -3.75 7.86 13.55
C THR A 96 -2.81 9.02 13.85
N ARG A 97 -1.51 8.84 13.63
CA ARG A 97 -0.46 9.84 13.90
C ARG A 97 0.06 10.51 12.63
N ASN A 98 -0.76 10.58 11.59
CA ASN A 98 -0.39 11.15 10.29
C ASN A 98 0.03 12.62 10.36
N THR A 99 -0.56 13.41 11.26
CA THR A 99 -0.14 14.81 11.47
C THR A 99 1.30 14.88 11.98
N GLU A 100 1.65 14.06 12.97
CA GLU A 100 3.03 13.95 13.47
C GLU A 100 3.99 13.47 12.36
N SER A 101 3.57 12.48 11.55
CA SER A 101 4.33 12.01 10.39
C SER A 101 4.68 13.16 9.44
N VAL A 102 3.68 13.97 9.07
CA VAL A 102 3.86 15.14 8.20
C VAL A 102 4.85 16.14 8.82
N ASP A 103 4.75 16.42 10.11
CA ASP A 103 5.63 17.37 10.79
C ASP A 103 7.08 16.86 10.87
N TYR A 104 7.29 15.57 11.17
CA TYR A 104 8.63 14.97 11.14
C TYR A 104 9.26 15.02 9.76
N PHE A 105 8.50 14.71 8.70
CA PHE A 105 9.02 14.82 7.33
C PHE A 105 9.27 16.27 6.90
N ARG A 106 8.42 17.23 7.28
CA ARG A 106 8.67 18.67 7.04
C ARG A 106 9.97 19.14 7.70
N ASN A 107 10.20 18.72 8.95
CA ASN A 107 11.45 19.01 9.64
C ASN A 107 12.65 18.36 8.93
N SER A 108 12.53 17.09 8.53
CA SER A 108 13.55 16.38 7.75
C SER A 108 13.89 17.10 6.44
N VAL A 109 12.88 17.51 5.67
CA VAL A 109 13.01 18.31 4.44
C VAL A 109 13.74 19.62 4.71
N SER A 110 13.36 20.35 5.76
CA SER A 110 14.01 21.60 6.14
C SER A 110 15.50 21.42 6.45
N LEU A 111 15.85 20.34 7.17
CA LEU A 111 17.25 20.05 7.50
C LEU A 111 18.06 19.62 6.28
N PHE A 112 17.52 18.77 5.40
CA PHE A 112 18.23 18.38 4.18
C PHE A 112 18.45 19.55 3.20
N ARG A 113 17.52 20.52 3.15
CA ARG A 113 17.73 21.79 2.44
C ARG A 113 18.89 22.60 3.03
N LYS A 114 19.07 22.61 4.35
CA LYS A 114 20.19 23.32 5.00
C LYS A 114 21.55 22.67 4.77
N THR A 115 21.56 21.36 4.52
CA THR A 115 22.81 20.60 4.30
C THR A 115 23.14 20.40 2.82
N ASP A 116 22.34 20.96 1.91
CA ASP A 116 22.45 20.78 0.45
C ASP A 116 22.53 19.28 0.04
N ASP A 117 21.85 18.39 0.77
CA ASP A 117 21.80 16.95 0.47
C ASP A 117 20.59 16.65 -0.40
N GLU A 118 20.76 16.78 -1.72
CA GLU A 118 19.68 16.56 -2.69
C GLU A 118 19.09 15.15 -2.61
N ALA A 119 19.92 14.12 -2.37
CA ALA A 119 19.46 12.74 -2.28
C ALA A 119 18.63 12.48 -1.02
N GLY A 120 19.06 13.05 0.12
CA GLY A 120 18.29 13.03 1.36
C GLY A 120 16.98 13.83 1.24
N LEU A 121 17.04 15.00 0.62
CA LEU A 121 15.90 15.88 0.38
C LEU A 121 14.82 15.19 -0.48
N ALA A 122 15.21 14.57 -1.60
CA ALA A 122 14.27 13.83 -2.44
C ALA A 122 13.57 12.71 -1.66
N LYS A 123 14.32 11.91 -0.88
CA LYS A 123 13.73 10.84 -0.05
C LYS A 123 12.77 11.40 1.02
N ALA A 124 13.13 12.48 1.69
CA ALA A 124 12.29 13.12 2.70
C ALA A 124 11.00 13.69 2.09
N LEU A 125 11.08 14.30 0.90
CA LEU A 125 9.92 14.79 0.15
C LEU A 125 8.97 13.65 -0.28
N LEU A 126 9.50 12.50 -0.69
CA LEU A 126 8.67 11.31 -0.97
C LEU A 126 7.98 10.78 0.29
N GLY A 127 8.67 10.77 1.43
CA GLY A 127 8.09 10.43 2.72
C GLY A 127 6.98 11.40 3.15
N LEU A 128 7.21 12.71 2.91
CA LEU A 128 6.22 13.77 3.12
C LEU A 128 4.99 13.56 2.23
N ALA A 129 5.19 13.34 0.93
CA ALA A 129 4.13 13.08 -0.04
C ALA A 129 3.25 11.91 0.40
N GLY A 130 3.86 10.77 0.77
CA GLY A 130 3.10 9.62 1.27
C GLY A 130 2.34 9.88 2.58
N SER A 131 2.88 10.73 3.46
CA SER A 131 2.21 11.13 4.72
C SER A 131 1.02 12.06 4.48
N LEU A 132 1.19 13.04 3.59
CA LEU A 132 0.13 13.96 3.16
C LEU A 132 -0.99 13.20 2.44
N TRP A 133 -0.64 12.24 1.58
CA TRP A 133 -1.58 11.35 0.92
C TRP A 133 -2.39 10.53 1.94
N THR A 134 -1.74 9.91 2.92
CA THR A 134 -2.44 9.13 3.98
C THR A 134 -3.35 10.01 4.84
N LYS A 135 -3.05 11.31 4.94
CA LYS A 135 -3.87 12.32 5.62
C LYS A 135 -5.01 12.86 4.76
N GLY A 136 -5.04 12.54 3.46
CA GLY A 136 -6.02 13.06 2.49
C GLY A 136 -5.71 14.45 1.93
N GLN A 137 -4.51 14.99 2.18
CA GLN A 137 -4.05 16.27 1.60
C GLN A 137 -3.42 16.01 0.23
N LEU A 138 -4.24 15.71 -0.78
CA LEU A 138 -3.78 15.20 -2.08
C LEU A 138 -2.97 16.22 -2.88
N ASP A 139 -3.39 17.49 -2.93
CA ASP A 139 -2.67 18.55 -3.66
C ASP A 139 -1.27 18.79 -3.09
N ASP A 140 -1.17 18.86 -1.75
CA ASP A 140 0.12 19.01 -1.06
C ASP A 140 1.02 17.77 -1.30
N ALA A 141 0.43 16.57 -1.32
CA ALA A 141 1.16 15.33 -1.56
C ALA A 141 1.77 15.31 -2.97
N GLU A 142 0.99 15.73 -3.96
CA GLU A 142 1.45 15.86 -5.33
C GLU A 142 2.54 16.92 -5.49
N HIS A 143 2.40 18.08 -4.85
CA HIS A 143 3.43 19.12 -4.88
C HIS A 143 4.76 18.59 -4.33
N ALA A 144 4.74 17.92 -3.18
CA ALA A 144 5.92 17.30 -2.59
C ALA A 144 6.53 16.20 -3.49
N ALA A 145 5.70 15.37 -4.13
CA ALA A 145 6.17 14.33 -5.04
C ALA A 145 6.77 14.91 -6.34
N THR A 146 6.22 16.01 -6.84
CA THR A 146 6.73 16.72 -8.02
C THR A 146 8.09 17.34 -7.73
N GLU A 147 8.23 18.05 -6.60
CA GLU A 147 9.52 18.60 -6.16
C GLU A 147 10.56 17.47 -5.98
N ALA A 148 10.17 16.34 -5.39
CA ALA A 148 11.05 15.19 -5.25
C ALA A 148 11.56 14.65 -6.60
N CYS A 149 10.70 14.60 -7.62
CA CYS A 149 11.07 14.18 -8.96
C CYS A 149 12.04 15.16 -9.63
N GLU A 150 11.82 16.47 -9.50
CA GLU A 150 12.70 17.51 -10.06
C GLU A 150 14.11 17.46 -9.46
N ILE A 151 14.20 17.24 -8.14
CA ILE A 151 15.48 17.08 -7.44
C ILE A 151 16.13 15.76 -7.84
N ALA A 152 15.37 14.67 -7.87
CA ALA A 152 15.88 13.36 -8.25
C ALA A 152 16.43 13.37 -9.69
N ASP A 153 15.79 14.09 -10.63
CA ASP A 153 16.22 14.18 -12.03
C ASP A 153 17.61 14.83 -12.21
N ARG A 154 18.09 15.61 -11.22
CA ARG A 154 19.47 16.13 -11.20
C ARG A 154 20.51 15.09 -10.77
N SER A 155 20.07 14.00 -10.14
CA SER A 155 20.93 12.91 -9.72
C SER A 155 21.33 12.03 -10.90
N ALA A 156 22.61 11.66 -10.94
CA ALA A 156 23.10 10.63 -11.86
C ALA A 156 22.59 9.22 -11.48
N ASP A 157 22.09 9.02 -10.25
CA ASP A 157 21.60 7.73 -9.79
C ASP A 157 20.20 7.43 -10.33
N THR A 158 20.14 6.47 -11.25
CA THR A 158 18.88 5.99 -11.85
C THR A 158 17.92 5.40 -10.82
N LYS A 159 18.41 4.78 -9.73
CA LYS A 159 17.53 4.21 -8.69
C LYS A 159 16.76 5.30 -7.95
N THR A 160 17.43 6.39 -7.60
CA THR A 160 16.82 7.56 -6.97
C THR A 160 15.79 8.21 -7.89
N ARG A 161 16.15 8.43 -9.17
CA ARG A 161 15.21 8.94 -10.19
C ARG A 161 13.96 8.08 -10.28
N ALA A 162 14.12 6.80 -10.64
CA ALA A 162 13.00 5.89 -10.82
C ALA A 162 12.11 5.78 -9.57
N GLY A 163 12.72 5.73 -8.37
CA GLY A 163 11.97 5.68 -7.12
C GLY A 163 11.07 6.90 -6.88
N ALA A 164 11.51 8.10 -7.25
CA ALA A 164 10.69 9.31 -7.14
C ALA A 164 9.50 9.29 -8.11
N TRP A 165 9.76 8.96 -9.37
CA TRP A 165 8.73 8.88 -10.41
C TRP A 165 7.70 7.77 -10.13
N MET A 166 8.11 6.62 -9.61
CA MET A 166 7.20 5.53 -9.19
C MET A 166 6.26 5.96 -8.07
N ASN A 167 6.74 6.74 -7.09
CA ASN A 167 5.88 7.26 -6.02
C ASN A 167 4.88 8.29 -6.55
N ARG A 168 5.31 9.19 -7.45
CA ARG A 168 4.41 10.14 -8.10
C ARG A 168 3.33 9.43 -8.91
N LEU A 169 3.68 8.39 -9.67
CA LEU A 169 2.71 7.56 -10.40
C LEU A 169 1.64 7.01 -9.47
N GLY A 170 2.01 6.49 -8.30
CA GLY A 170 1.05 6.01 -7.30
C GLY A 170 0.05 7.08 -6.83
N ILE A 171 0.52 8.33 -6.62
CA ILE A 171 -0.34 9.45 -6.22
C ILE A 171 -1.30 9.85 -7.35
N VAL A 172 -0.80 9.94 -8.59
CA VAL A 172 -1.59 10.31 -9.77
C VAL A 172 -2.64 9.27 -10.11
N LEU A 173 -2.31 7.98 -10.02
CA LEU A 173 -3.26 6.88 -10.19
C LEU A 173 -4.39 6.94 -9.17
N HIS A 174 -4.07 7.23 -7.91
CA HIS A 174 -5.10 7.38 -6.88
C HIS A 174 -6.02 8.59 -7.14
N ALA A 175 -5.49 9.65 -7.75
CA ALA A 175 -6.27 10.80 -8.20
C ALA A 175 -7.07 10.53 -9.49
N GLN A 176 -6.99 9.32 -10.05
CA GLN A 176 -7.65 8.90 -11.30
C GLN A 176 -7.35 9.79 -12.51
N ARG A 177 -6.15 10.37 -12.56
CA ARG A 177 -5.69 11.16 -13.70
C ARG A 177 -4.92 10.26 -14.66
N PHE A 178 -5.64 9.43 -15.42
CA PHE A 178 -5.07 8.35 -16.20
C PHE A 178 -4.17 8.83 -17.35
N GLU A 179 -4.50 9.93 -18.02
CA GLU A 179 -3.66 10.49 -19.08
C GLU A 179 -2.29 10.96 -18.54
N GLU A 180 -2.28 11.54 -17.33
CA GLU A 180 -1.03 11.89 -16.66
C GLU A 180 -0.27 10.63 -16.23
N ALA A 181 -0.97 9.61 -15.72
CA ALA A 181 -0.36 8.33 -15.33
C ALA A 181 0.35 7.66 -16.51
N GLU A 182 -0.25 7.64 -17.71
CA GLU A 182 0.39 7.12 -18.93
C GLU A 182 1.69 7.87 -19.28
N SER A 183 1.67 9.21 -19.18
CA SER A 183 2.86 10.04 -19.41
C SER A 183 3.98 9.71 -18.40
N LEU A 184 3.62 9.49 -17.13
CA LEU A 184 4.57 9.10 -16.09
C LEU A 184 5.14 7.69 -16.32
N ILE A 185 4.33 6.74 -16.80
CA ILE A 185 4.79 5.40 -17.19
C ILE A 185 5.80 5.50 -18.34
N ALA A 186 5.51 6.31 -19.36
CA ALA A 186 6.43 6.53 -20.48
C ALA A 186 7.75 7.14 -20.00
N LYS A 187 7.70 8.13 -19.12
CA LYS A 187 8.92 8.73 -18.52
C LYS A 187 9.70 7.72 -17.69
N LEU A 188 9.03 6.88 -16.89
CA LEU A 188 9.67 5.80 -16.12
C LEU A 188 10.38 4.79 -17.02
N ALA A 189 9.77 4.42 -18.14
CA ALA A 189 10.38 3.52 -19.12
C ALA A 189 11.68 4.11 -19.71
N ILE A 190 11.72 5.43 -19.97
CA ILE A 190 12.95 6.12 -20.43
C ILE A 190 14.02 6.15 -19.33
N ILE A 191 13.64 6.46 -18.09
CA ILE A 191 14.58 6.54 -16.97
C ILE A 191 15.23 5.18 -16.69
N VAL A 192 14.43 4.12 -16.66
CA VAL A 192 14.92 2.77 -16.39
C VAL A 192 15.64 2.20 -17.61
N GLY A 193 15.09 2.39 -18.82
CA GLY A 193 15.66 1.90 -20.08
C GLY A 193 16.07 0.43 -20.00
N ASP A 194 17.20 0.11 -20.64
CA ASP A 194 17.85 -1.22 -20.56
C ASP A 194 18.79 -1.32 -19.34
N SER A 195 18.34 -0.84 -18.17
CA SER A 195 19.16 -0.91 -16.96
C SER A 195 19.65 -2.35 -16.72
N PRO A 196 20.96 -2.54 -16.46
CA PRO A 196 21.48 -3.87 -16.12
C PRO A 196 21.00 -4.35 -14.75
N ASP A 197 20.32 -3.50 -13.96
CA ASP A 197 19.78 -3.89 -12.66
C ASP A 197 18.40 -4.56 -12.81
N PRO A 198 18.31 -5.91 -12.65
CA PRO A 198 17.04 -6.63 -12.72
C PRO A 198 16.03 -6.17 -11.65
N ALA A 199 16.49 -5.72 -10.47
CA ALA A 199 15.60 -5.22 -9.42
C ALA A 199 14.94 -3.88 -9.78
N LEU A 200 15.59 -3.09 -10.64
CA LEU A 200 15.01 -1.85 -11.15
C LEU A 200 13.99 -2.12 -12.25
N ARG A 201 14.33 -3.00 -13.20
CA ARG A 201 13.40 -3.46 -14.26
C ARG A 201 12.17 -4.15 -13.66
N MET A 202 12.35 -5.00 -12.66
CA MET A 202 11.25 -5.65 -11.92
C MET A 202 10.30 -4.61 -11.34
N ARG A 203 10.82 -3.57 -10.66
CA ARG A 203 9.98 -2.52 -10.08
C ARG A 203 9.24 -1.72 -11.14
N LEU A 204 9.85 -1.43 -12.29
CA LEU A 204 9.15 -0.79 -13.40
C LEU A 204 7.93 -1.60 -13.83
N HIS A 205 8.12 -2.90 -14.10
CA HIS A 205 7.03 -3.78 -14.50
C HIS A 205 5.96 -3.89 -13.42
N ALA A 206 6.33 -3.99 -12.14
CA ALA A 206 5.37 -4.07 -11.04
C ALA A 206 4.46 -2.83 -10.98
N PHE A 207 5.06 -1.63 -11.06
CA PHE A 207 4.32 -0.37 -11.01
C PHE A 207 3.50 -0.10 -12.27
N ARG A 208 4.05 -0.43 -13.45
CA ARG A 208 3.30 -0.32 -14.71
C ARG A 208 2.14 -1.32 -14.74
N GLY A 209 2.35 -2.55 -14.31
CA GLY A 209 1.30 -3.56 -14.23
C GLY A 209 0.15 -3.11 -13.34
N TYR A 210 0.46 -2.55 -12.16
CA TYR A 210 -0.56 -1.95 -11.29
C TYR A 210 -1.28 -0.76 -11.94
N ALA A 211 -0.54 0.11 -12.63
CA ALA A 211 -1.15 1.24 -13.34
C ALA A 211 -2.12 0.78 -14.43
N MET A 212 -1.69 -0.16 -15.28
CA MET A 212 -2.49 -0.72 -16.36
C MET A 212 -3.75 -1.42 -15.83
N ASP A 213 -3.62 -2.15 -14.73
CA ASP A 213 -4.75 -2.79 -14.04
C ASP A 213 -5.79 -1.75 -13.60
N VAL A 214 -5.35 -0.71 -12.88
CA VAL A 214 -6.23 0.39 -12.42
C VAL A 214 -6.89 1.13 -13.59
N MET A 215 -6.20 1.27 -14.72
CA MET A 215 -6.74 1.90 -15.94
C MET A 215 -7.62 0.97 -16.76
N GLY A 216 -7.76 -0.32 -16.40
CA GLY A 216 -8.58 -1.31 -17.10
C GLY A 216 -7.87 -2.05 -18.25
N HIS A 217 -6.57 -1.82 -18.45
CA HIS A 217 -5.73 -2.45 -19.48
C HIS A 217 -5.22 -3.82 -18.99
N HIS A 218 -6.15 -4.77 -18.76
CA HIS A 218 -5.87 -6.03 -18.07
C HIS A 218 -4.83 -6.93 -18.78
N ASP A 219 -4.79 -6.95 -20.12
CA ASP A 219 -3.81 -7.75 -20.87
C ASP A 219 -2.38 -7.23 -20.70
N GLU A 220 -2.21 -5.91 -20.74
CA GLU A 220 -0.92 -5.25 -20.50
C GLU A 220 -0.48 -5.45 -19.05
N ALA A 221 -1.42 -5.29 -18.10
CA ALA A 221 -1.19 -5.54 -16.68
C ALA A 221 -0.70 -6.97 -16.42
N ARG A 222 -1.35 -7.97 -17.03
CA ARG A 222 -0.95 -9.38 -16.94
C ARG A 222 0.46 -9.60 -17.46
N SER A 223 0.78 -9.10 -18.66
CA SER A 223 2.13 -9.20 -19.23
C SER A 223 3.19 -8.59 -18.31
N ASP A 224 2.87 -7.47 -17.66
CA ASP A 224 3.78 -6.82 -16.72
C ASP A 224 3.95 -7.59 -15.40
N TYR A 225 2.86 -8.12 -14.84
CA TYR A 225 2.96 -8.95 -13.65
C TYR A 225 3.73 -10.25 -13.91
N ASP A 226 3.57 -10.87 -15.07
CA ASP A 226 4.34 -12.06 -15.46
C ASP A 226 5.85 -11.75 -15.55
N LYS A 227 6.23 -10.62 -16.19
CA LYS A 227 7.62 -10.12 -16.21
C LYS A 227 8.15 -9.78 -14.83
N THR A 228 7.30 -9.22 -13.97
CA THR A 228 7.65 -8.93 -12.58
C THR A 228 7.99 -10.22 -11.84
N ILE A 229 7.17 -11.28 -12.00
CA ILE A 229 7.41 -12.58 -11.38
C ILE A 229 8.68 -13.24 -11.90
N GLU A 230 8.93 -13.18 -13.21
CA GLU A 230 10.17 -13.70 -13.83
C GLU A 230 11.40 -13.06 -13.20
N LEU A 231 11.49 -11.73 -13.21
CA LEU A 231 12.62 -10.99 -12.65
C LEU A 231 12.72 -11.14 -11.12
N ALA A 232 11.58 -11.18 -10.41
CA ALA A 232 11.55 -11.40 -8.97
C ALA A 232 12.10 -12.79 -8.60
N ARG A 233 11.82 -13.82 -9.41
CA ARG A 233 12.42 -15.15 -9.23
C ARG A 233 13.92 -15.16 -9.51
N GLU A 234 14.36 -14.47 -10.56
CA GLU A 234 15.79 -14.32 -10.90
C GLU A 234 16.60 -13.76 -9.72
N ILE A 235 16.08 -12.72 -9.07
CA ILE A 235 16.76 -12.04 -7.95
C ILE A 235 16.41 -12.60 -6.57
N GLY A 236 15.56 -13.63 -6.49
CA GLY A 236 15.15 -14.26 -5.23
C GLY A 236 14.16 -13.46 -4.38
N ASN A 237 13.49 -12.44 -4.92
CA ASN A 237 12.51 -11.63 -4.22
C ASN A 237 11.14 -12.34 -4.12
N LYS A 238 11.03 -13.28 -3.18
CA LYS A 238 9.81 -14.06 -2.94
C LYS A 238 8.59 -13.22 -2.56
N ALA A 239 8.79 -12.10 -1.87
CA ALA A 239 7.69 -11.21 -1.48
C ALA A 239 7.03 -10.59 -2.71
N GLU A 240 7.83 -10.16 -3.70
CA GLU A 240 7.28 -9.58 -4.93
C GLU A 240 6.62 -10.62 -5.84
N VAL A 241 7.12 -11.86 -5.83
CA VAL A 241 6.40 -12.98 -6.46
C VAL A 241 5.00 -13.13 -5.85
N ALA A 242 4.88 -13.17 -4.52
CA ALA A 242 3.59 -13.31 -3.85
C ALA A 242 2.66 -12.12 -4.12
N ARG A 243 3.19 -10.89 -4.15
CA ARG A 243 2.43 -9.67 -4.47
C ARG A 243 1.89 -9.71 -5.90
N SER A 244 2.74 -10.00 -6.88
CA SER A 244 2.34 -10.07 -8.29
C SER A 244 1.38 -11.23 -8.55
N GLN A 245 1.54 -12.37 -7.86
CA GLN A 245 0.57 -13.47 -7.91
C GLN A 245 -0.80 -13.06 -7.35
N THR A 246 -0.83 -12.24 -6.30
CA THR A 246 -2.08 -11.69 -5.74
C THR A 246 -2.77 -10.76 -6.74
N ASN A 247 -2.03 -9.89 -7.42
CA ASN A 247 -2.61 -9.00 -8.44
C ASN A 247 -3.11 -9.79 -9.66
N LEU A 248 -2.33 -10.76 -10.15
CA LEU A 248 -2.77 -11.67 -11.21
C LEU A 248 -3.99 -12.50 -10.82
N ALA A 249 -4.16 -12.83 -9.55
CA ALA A 249 -5.34 -13.52 -9.05
C ALA A 249 -6.58 -12.63 -9.11
N SER A 250 -6.46 -11.34 -8.77
CA SER A 250 -7.54 -10.36 -8.94
C SER A 250 -7.98 -10.25 -10.40
N LEU A 251 -7.03 -10.16 -11.34
CA LEU A 251 -7.35 -10.16 -12.78
C LEU A 251 -8.09 -11.44 -13.21
N ASP A 252 -7.64 -12.61 -12.75
CA ASP A 252 -8.32 -13.87 -13.03
C ASP A 252 -9.73 -13.93 -12.42
N ALA A 253 -9.94 -13.36 -11.24
CA ALA A 253 -11.25 -13.29 -10.60
C ALA A 253 -12.21 -12.38 -11.39
N ASN A 254 -11.74 -11.24 -11.89
CA ASN A 254 -12.50 -10.34 -12.77
C ASN A 254 -12.94 -11.06 -14.05
N GLU A 255 -12.07 -11.91 -14.60
CA GLU A 255 -12.35 -12.75 -15.77
C GLU A 255 -13.11 -14.06 -15.40
N LYS A 256 -13.62 -14.18 -14.17
CA LYS A 256 -14.37 -15.34 -13.64
C LYS A 256 -13.59 -16.66 -13.65
N ARG A 257 -12.26 -16.63 -13.76
CA ARG A 257 -11.36 -17.78 -13.62
C ARG A 257 -11.07 -18.08 -12.15
N TYR A 258 -12.12 -18.29 -11.37
CA TYR A 258 -12.06 -18.40 -9.90
C TYR A 258 -11.14 -19.50 -9.38
N ALA A 259 -11.05 -20.64 -10.06
CA ALA A 259 -10.15 -21.73 -9.66
C ALA A 259 -8.66 -21.32 -9.75
N GLN A 260 -8.29 -20.60 -10.81
CA GLN A 260 -6.92 -20.12 -11.01
C GLN A 260 -6.59 -18.99 -10.02
N ALA A 261 -7.52 -18.03 -9.86
CA ALA A 261 -7.41 -16.95 -8.89
C ALA A 261 -7.22 -17.49 -7.46
N ARG A 262 -8.03 -18.47 -7.04
CA ARG A 262 -7.93 -19.09 -5.71
C ARG A 262 -6.59 -19.77 -5.49
N ALA A 263 -6.11 -20.54 -6.47
CA ALA A 263 -4.81 -21.21 -6.37
C ALA A 263 -3.66 -20.21 -6.19
N ARG A 264 -3.68 -19.10 -6.94
CA ARG A 264 -2.70 -18.02 -6.82
C ARG A 264 -2.74 -17.33 -5.46
N HIS A 265 -3.92 -16.98 -4.96
CA HIS A 265 -4.05 -16.36 -3.63
C HIS A 265 -3.59 -17.29 -2.50
N VAL A 266 -3.93 -18.58 -2.53
CA VAL A 266 -3.51 -19.55 -1.50
C VAL A 266 -1.99 -19.66 -1.45
N GLU A 267 -1.34 -19.77 -2.61
CA GLU A 267 0.12 -19.85 -2.67
C GLU A 267 0.78 -18.54 -2.24
N ALA A 268 0.26 -17.39 -2.68
CA ALA A 268 0.75 -16.07 -2.26
C ALA A 268 0.62 -15.87 -0.75
N GLU A 269 -0.51 -16.26 -0.15
CA GLU A 269 -0.73 -16.19 1.30
C GLU A 269 0.26 -17.09 2.06
N ARG A 270 0.47 -18.33 1.60
CA ARG A 270 1.44 -19.25 2.20
C ARG A 270 2.84 -18.66 2.22
N VAL A 271 3.33 -18.19 1.08
CA VAL A 271 4.65 -17.56 0.95
C VAL A 271 4.75 -16.30 1.82
N ALA A 272 3.72 -15.45 1.81
CA ALA A 272 3.69 -14.23 2.61
C ALA A 272 3.79 -14.53 4.12
N ARG A 273 3.07 -15.54 4.61
CA ARG A 273 3.14 -15.99 6.01
C ARG A 273 4.51 -16.55 6.39
N GLU A 274 5.16 -17.31 5.50
CA GLU A 274 6.52 -17.81 5.71
C GLU A 274 7.55 -16.67 5.83
N LEU A 275 7.37 -15.61 5.05
CA LEU A 275 8.22 -14.41 5.09
C LEU A 275 7.89 -13.48 6.27
N GLY A 276 6.72 -13.65 6.89
CA GLY A 276 6.18 -12.74 7.90
C GLY A 276 5.58 -11.45 7.31
N ASP A 277 5.33 -11.38 6.00
CA ASP A 277 4.65 -10.25 5.35
C ASP A 277 3.14 -10.41 5.52
N LEU A 278 2.63 -9.89 6.63
CA LEU A 278 1.21 -10.02 6.98
C LEU A 278 0.30 -9.18 6.08
N ARG A 279 0.83 -8.12 5.43
CA ARG A 279 0.06 -7.30 4.47
C ARG A 279 -0.33 -8.12 3.25
N ILE A 280 0.64 -8.78 2.59
CA ILE A 280 0.34 -9.60 1.41
C ILE A 280 -0.62 -10.74 1.80
N ALA A 281 -0.43 -11.36 2.97
CA ALA A 281 -1.33 -12.39 3.47
C ALA A 281 -2.78 -11.88 3.65
N ALA A 282 -2.96 -10.67 4.18
CA ALA A 282 -4.29 -10.06 4.34
C ALA A 282 -4.97 -9.77 2.99
N TYR A 283 -4.24 -9.22 2.02
CA TYR A 283 -4.76 -9.00 0.66
C TYR A 283 -5.16 -10.31 -0.03
N ALA A 284 -4.31 -11.34 0.04
CA ALA A 284 -4.62 -12.64 -0.53
C ALA A 284 -5.83 -13.32 0.16
N CYS A 285 -5.99 -13.13 1.46
CA CYS A 285 -7.14 -13.62 2.21
C CYS A 285 -8.43 -12.89 1.80
N ALA A 286 -8.40 -11.55 1.65
CA ALA A 286 -9.53 -10.77 1.18
C ALA A 286 -9.91 -11.08 -0.28
N GLY A 287 -8.93 -11.33 -1.16
CA GLY A 287 -9.18 -11.75 -2.54
C GLY A 287 -9.88 -13.12 -2.60
N GLN A 288 -9.50 -14.07 -1.74
CA GLN A 288 -10.23 -15.32 -1.59
C GLN A 288 -11.67 -15.12 -1.10
N ALA A 289 -11.90 -14.17 -0.18
CA ALA A 289 -13.25 -13.83 0.29
C ALA A 289 -14.14 -13.33 -0.85
N ALA A 290 -13.63 -12.43 -1.70
CA ALA A 290 -14.34 -11.95 -2.88
C ALA A 290 -14.68 -13.09 -3.87
N ILE A 291 -13.78 -14.08 -4.00
CA ILE A 291 -14.06 -15.28 -4.82
C ILE A 291 -15.17 -16.15 -4.19
N ASP A 292 -15.14 -16.37 -2.87
CA ASP A 292 -16.19 -17.10 -2.17
C ASP A 292 -17.56 -16.42 -2.33
N GLU A 293 -17.58 -15.09 -2.19
CA GLU A 293 -18.75 -14.24 -2.39
C GLU A 293 -19.32 -14.38 -3.81
N ALA A 294 -18.47 -14.29 -4.83
CA ALA A 294 -18.87 -14.46 -6.23
C ALA A 294 -19.43 -15.87 -6.54
N LEU A 295 -19.02 -16.88 -5.78
CA LEU A 295 -19.52 -18.26 -5.87
C LEU A 295 -20.73 -18.53 -4.97
N GLY A 296 -21.19 -17.53 -4.20
CA GLY A 296 -22.33 -17.64 -3.28
C GLY A 296 -22.01 -18.33 -1.94
N ASP A 297 -20.74 -18.61 -1.65
CA ASP A 297 -20.31 -19.12 -0.34
C ASP A 297 -20.06 -17.97 0.65
N TYR A 298 -21.15 -17.29 1.01
CA TYR A 298 -21.11 -16.10 1.86
C TYR A 298 -20.54 -16.35 3.26
N ARG A 299 -20.69 -17.57 3.81
CA ARG A 299 -20.14 -17.91 5.13
C ARG A 299 -18.61 -17.97 5.09
N SER A 300 -18.06 -18.69 4.12
CA SER A 300 -16.60 -18.73 3.87
C SER A 300 -16.04 -17.35 3.56
N SER A 301 -16.76 -16.54 2.79
CA SER A 301 -16.39 -15.15 2.50
C SER A 301 -16.24 -14.33 3.78
N LEU A 302 -17.23 -14.37 4.69
CA LEU A 302 -17.18 -13.64 5.96
C LEU A 302 -16.01 -14.07 6.84
N GLU A 303 -15.75 -15.38 6.96
CA GLU A 303 -14.61 -15.88 7.74
C GLU A 303 -13.28 -15.28 7.24
N ARG A 304 -13.09 -15.24 5.92
CA ARG A 304 -11.89 -14.70 5.28
C ARG A 304 -11.82 -13.18 5.37
N TYR A 305 -12.92 -12.45 5.12
CA TYR A 305 -12.93 -11.00 5.33
C TYR A 305 -12.61 -10.63 6.78
N TYR A 306 -13.16 -11.33 7.77
CA TYR A 306 -12.83 -11.08 9.18
C TYR A 306 -11.38 -11.42 9.53
N ALA A 307 -10.79 -12.43 8.89
CA ALA A 307 -9.36 -12.72 9.03
C ALA A 307 -8.51 -11.57 8.46
N ALA A 308 -8.81 -11.09 7.24
CA ALA A 308 -8.14 -9.96 6.62
C ALA A 308 -8.31 -8.66 7.44
N ILE A 309 -9.53 -8.34 7.89
CA ILE A 309 -9.87 -7.19 8.74
C ILE A 309 -9.09 -7.22 10.05
N ARG A 310 -8.96 -8.40 10.68
CA ARG A 310 -8.20 -8.54 11.95
C ARG A 310 -6.72 -8.22 11.76
N ILE A 311 -6.13 -8.72 10.67
CA ILE A 311 -4.76 -8.38 10.31
C ILE A 311 -4.67 -6.88 9.98
N GLY A 312 -5.55 -6.36 9.13
CA GLY A 312 -5.58 -4.94 8.75
C GLY A 312 -5.71 -3.99 9.93
N ARG A 313 -6.53 -4.30 10.93
CA ARG A 313 -6.63 -3.53 12.18
C ARG A 313 -5.32 -3.55 12.97
N LYS A 314 -4.67 -4.72 13.09
CA LYS A 314 -3.38 -4.85 13.78
C LYS A 314 -2.28 -4.04 13.10
N LEU A 315 -2.31 -3.95 11.77
CA LEU A 315 -1.30 -3.28 10.97
C LEU A 315 -1.64 -1.81 10.64
N GLY A 316 -2.78 -1.29 11.09
CA GLY A 316 -3.20 0.09 10.79
C GLY A 316 -3.48 0.34 9.30
N MET A 317 -3.97 -0.66 8.57
CA MET A 317 -4.26 -0.59 7.12
C MET A 317 -5.54 0.20 6.82
N ASN A 318 -5.62 1.43 7.31
CA ASN A 318 -6.83 2.26 7.35
C ASN A 318 -7.36 2.68 5.97
N VAL A 319 -6.53 2.59 4.92
CA VAL A 319 -6.96 2.86 3.53
C VAL A 319 -7.84 1.74 2.99
N ILE A 320 -7.48 0.47 3.22
CA ILE A 320 -8.20 -0.69 2.63
C ILE A 320 -9.20 -1.33 3.59
N LEU A 321 -8.99 -1.17 4.90
CA LEU A 321 -9.88 -1.70 5.94
C LEU A 321 -11.37 -1.32 5.74
N PRO A 322 -11.70 -0.08 5.32
CA PRO A 322 -13.06 0.29 4.94
C PRO A 322 -13.66 -0.62 3.86
N ALA A 323 -12.91 -0.88 2.79
CA ALA A 323 -13.39 -1.66 1.65
C ALA A 323 -13.71 -3.11 2.04
N TRP A 324 -12.82 -3.76 2.80
CA TRP A 324 -13.05 -5.11 3.31
C TRP A 324 -14.23 -5.17 4.29
N SER A 325 -14.39 -4.13 5.12
CA SER A 325 -15.50 -4.05 6.08
C SER A 325 -16.85 -3.87 5.38
N ILE A 326 -16.90 -3.05 4.32
CA ILE A 326 -18.11 -2.88 3.52
C ILE A 326 -18.45 -4.15 2.75
N SER A 327 -17.46 -4.82 2.14
CA SER A 327 -17.68 -6.08 1.43
C SER A 327 -18.26 -7.15 2.37
N ALA A 328 -17.72 -7.26 3.59
CA ALA A 328 -18.31 -8.09 4.64
C ALA A 328 -19.73 -7.64 5.03
N GLY A 329 -20.00 -6.34 5.11
CA GLY A 329 -21.34 -5.80 5.38
C GLY A 329 -22.36 -6.13 4.30
N LEU A 330 -21.97 -6.04 3.02
CA LEU A 330 -22.78 -6.46 1.88
C LEU A 330 -23.02 -7.98 1.91
N THR A 331 -22.01 -8.76 2.29
CA THR A 331 -22.14 -10.22 2.45
C THR A 331 -23.12 -10.59 3.58
N HIS A 332 -23.07 -9.89 4.71
CA HIS A 332 -24.08 -10.05 5.79
C HIS A 332 -25.49 -9.72 5.31
N ALA A 333 -25.64 -8.68 4.50
CA ALA A 333 -26.94 -8.32 3.93
C ALA A 333 -27.52 -9.41 3.00
N GLU A 334 -26.67 -10.15 2.25
CA GLU A 334 -27.11 -11.32 1.49
C GLU A 334 -27.61 -12.47 2.37
N LEU A 335 -26.97 -12.67 3.53
CA LEU A 335 -27.40 -13.66 4.52
C LEU A 335 -28.65 -13.22 5.30
N GLY A 336 -29.07 -11.95 5.16
CA GLY A 336 -30.19 -11.38 5.91
C GLY A 336 -29.83 -10.92 7.32
N ASP A 337 -28.54 -10.91 7.67
CA ASP A 337 -28.02 -10.48 8.97
C ASP A 337 -27.91 -8.95 9.03
N TRP A 338 -29.06 -8.28 8.98
CA TRP A 338 -29.16 -6.82 8.81
C TRP A 338 -28.53 -6.01 9.94
N ASP A 339 -28.53 -6.51 11.18
CA ASP A 339 -27.89 -5.86 12.31
C ASP A 339 -26.37 -5.76 12.09
N ALA A 340 -25.72 -6.86 11.69
CA ALA A 340 -24.29 -6.90 11.41
C ALA A 340 -23.94 -6.13 10.11
N ALA A 341 -24.80 -6.25 9.09
CA ALA A 341 -24.65 -5.52 7.84
C ALA A 341 -24.62 -4.00 8.08
N THR A 342 -25.63 -3.47 8.77
CA THR A 342 -25.75 -2.02 9.00
C THR A 342 -24.64 -1.48 9.89
N GLU A 343 -24.19 -2.24 10.91
CA GLU A 343 -23.02 -1.86 11.72
C GLU A 343 -21.79 -1.61 10.83
N LEU A 344 -21.49 -2.52 9.91
CA LEU A 344 -20.32 -2.43 9.03
C LEU A 344 -20.49 -1.36 7.94
N LEU A 345 -21.66 -1.28 7.32
CA LEU A 345 -21.96 -0.35 6.23
C LEU A 345 -22.03 1.11 6.71
N LEU A 346 -22.43 1.37 7.96
CA LEU A 346 -22.48 2.73 8.52
C LEU A 346 -21.14 3.19 9.09
N LYS A 347 -20.26 2.26 9.47
CA LYS A 347 -18.99 2.56 10.14
C LYS A 347 -18.02 3.37 9.28
N TYR A 348 -18.01 3.15 7.97
CA TYR A 348 -17.07 3.80 7.06
C TYR A 348 -17.82 4.58 5.98
N ARG A 349 -17.43 5.85 5.78
CA ARG A 349 -17.97 6.76 4.77
C ARG A 349 -16.84 7.55 4.12
N GLY A 350 -16.91 7.75 2.80
CA GLY A 350 -15.94 8.53 2.02
C GLY A 350 -14.61 7.79 1.76
N ASN A 351 -13.94 8.13 0.66
CA ASN A 351 -12.68 7.52 0.17
C ASN A 351 -12.76 6.02 -0.18
N LEU A 352 -13.83 5.60 -0.86
CA LEU A 352 -14.02 4.24 -1.36
C LEU A 352 -14.05 4.24 -2.89
N HIS A 353 -13.77 3.08 -3.49
CA HIS A 353 -14.02 2.85 -4.90
C HIS A 353 -15.51 3.08 -5.20
N LEU A 354 -15.83 3.81 -6.29
CA LEU A 354 -17.18 4.27 -6.60
C LEU A 354 -18.22 3.14 -6.61
N GLY A 355 -17.90 2.01 -7.26
CA GLY A 355 -18.80 0.86 -7.29
C GLY A 355 -19.09 0.25 -5.90
N LEU A 356 -18.11 0.26 -5.00
CA LEU A 356 -18.29 -0.26 -3.64
C LEU A 356 -19.12 0.71 -2.78
N GLU A 357 -18.90 2.02 -2.96
CA GLU A 357 -19.71 3.06 -2.34
C GLU A 357 -21.18 2.98 -2.80
N ALA A 358 -21.40 2.78 -4.09
CA ALA A 358 -22.73 2.63 -4.66
C ALA A 358 -23.43 1.39 -4.12
N GLY A 359 -22.73 0.24 -4.07
CA GLY A 359 -23.25 -0.98 -3.46
C GLY A 359 -23.62 -0.78 -1.98
N ARG A 360 -22.77 -0.10 -1.21
CA ARG A 360 -23.04 0.26 0.20
C ARG A 360 -24.31 1.09 0.35
N LEU A 361 -24.45 2.14 -0.46
CA LEU A 361 -25.62 3.02 -0.45
C LEU A 361 -26.88 2.26 -0.87
N GLY A 362 -26.81 1.40 -1.90
CA GLY A 362 -27.92 0.57 -2.34
C GLY A 362 -28.41 -0.40 -1.27
N ALA A 363 -27.49 -1.09 -0.59
CA ALA A 363 -27.82 -1.99 0.52
C ALA A 363 -28.47 -1.25 1.70
N LEU A 364 -27.93 -0.09 2.08
CA LEU A 364 -28.53 0.76 3.13
C LEU A 364 -29.92 1.29 2.72
N GLY A 365 -30.11 1.63 1.45
CA GLY A 365 -31.41 2.08 0.93
C GLY A 365 -32.49 1.00 1.05
N ILE A 366 -32.14 -0.24 0.69
CA ILE A 366 -33.03 -1.40 0.86
C ILE A 366 -33.34 -1.68 2.33
N TYR A 367 -32.35 -1.57 3.22
CA TYR A 367 -32.56 -1.72 4.65
C TYR A 367 -33.55 -0.68 5.21
N GLU A 368 -33.36 0.59 4.89
CA GLU A 368 -34.23 1.69 5.34
C GLU A 368 -35.67 1.51 4.84
N ALA A 369 -35.84 1.15 3.56
CA ALA A 369 -37.16 0.87 3.00
C ALA A 369 -37.86 -0.29 3.73
N ARG A 370 -37.14 -1.38 4.02
CA ARG A 370 -37.65 -2.55 4.78
C ARG A 370 -37.98 -2.20 6.24
N SER A 371 -37.25 -1.26 6.82
CA SER A 371 -37.42 -0.81 8.21
C SER A 371 -38.56 0.20 8.37
N GLY A 372 -39.34 0.46 7.31
CA GLY A 372 -40.49 1.35 7.31
C GLY A 372 -40.17 2.80 6.94
N ASN A 373 -38.93 3.09 6.54
CA ASN A 373 -38.46 4.44 6.20
C ASN A 373 -38.26 4.59 4.69
N ALA A 374 -39.36 4.40 3.94
CA ALA A 374 -39.34 4.33 2.47
C ALA A 374 -38.69 5.56 1.81
N GLN A 375 -38.98 6.76 2.31
CA GLN A 375 -38.39 8.00 1.78
C GLN A 375 -36.87 7.99 1.87
N ARG A 376 -36.34 7.57 3.02
CA ARG A 376 -34.89 7.49 3.23
C ARG A 376 -34.25 6.41 2.35
N GLY A 377 -34.97 5.29 2.16
CA GLY A 377 -34.55 4.23 1.25
C GLY A 377 -34.40 4.71 -0.19
N ILE A 378 -35.38 5.46 -0.70
CA ILE A 378 -35.37 6.04 -2.05
C ILE A 378 -34.22 7.06 -2.19
N GLU A 379 -34.00 7.93 -1.20
CA GLU A 379 -32.89 8.89 -1.22
C GLU A 379 -31.52 8.21 -1.36
N LEU A 380 -31.31 7.12 -0.61
CA LEU A 380 -30.05 6.36 -0.65
C LEU A 380 -29.87 5.59 -1.95
N ALA A 381 -30.95 5.01 -2.49
CA ALA A 381 -30.95 4.38 -3.80
C ALA A 381 -30.63 5.38 -4.92
N GLN A 382 -31.18 6.59 -4.85
CA GLN A 382 -30.89 7.67 -5.79
C GLN A 382 -29.42 8.09 -5.71
N GLN A 383 -28.88 8.27 -4.48
CA GLN A 383 -27.46 8.56 -4.29
C GLN A 383 -26.55 7.46 -4.84
N ALA A 384 -26.91 6.19 -4.66
CA ALA A 384 -26.14 5.06 -5.19
C ALA A 384 -26.00 5.13 -6.72
N ARG A 385 -27.05 5.58 -7.42
CA ARG A 385 -27.04 5.78 -8.87
C ARG A 385 -26.24 7.02 -9.26
N ASP A 386 -26.46 8.14 -8.58
CA ASP A 386 -25.94 9.46 -9.00
C ASP A 386 -24.43 9.62 -8.80
N ILE A 387 -23.81 8.79 -7.97
CA ILE A 387 -22.34 8.80 -7.81
C ILE A 387 -21.60 8.04 -8.92
N LEU A 388 -22.31 7.24 -9.72
CA LEU A 388 -21.73 6.47 -10.81
C LEU A 388 -21.81 7.30 -12.10
N PRO A 389 -20.67 7.50 -12.81
CA PRO A 389 -20.71 8.01 -14.19
C PRO A 389 -21.59 7.12 -15.09
N ASP A 390 -22.17 7.70 -16.14
CA ASP A 390 -23.11 7.02 -17.03
C ASP A 390 -22.53 5.75 -17.70
N ASP A 391 -21.22 5.70 -17.91
CA ASP A 391 -20.47 4.61 -18.54
C ASP A 391 -19.73 3.71 -17.54
N TYR A 392 -19.95 3.90 -16.24
CA TYR A 392 -19.23 3.18 -15.21
C TYR A 392 -19.75 1.75 -14.99
N GLU A 393 -18.89 0.75 -15.18
CA GLU A 393 -19.21 -0.64 -14.89
C GLU A 393 -18.65 -1.08 -13.51
N ILE A 394 -19.52 -1.49 -12.60
CA ILE A 394 -19.12 -2.03 -11.30
C ILE A 394 -18.57 -3.44 -11.48
N GLY A 395 -17.25 -3.62 -11.52
CA GLY A 395 -16.62 -4.95 -11.72
C GLY A 395 -17.03 -6.02 -10.69
N ASP A 396 -17.16 -5.65 -9.42
CA ASP A 396 -17.51 -6.59 -8.35
C ASP A 396 -18.98 -7.04 -8.42
N PRO A 397 -19.27 -8.36 -8.43
CA PRO A 397 -20.63 -8.86 -8.60
C PRO A 397 -21.60 -8.41 -7.50
N LEU A 398 -21.19 -8.41 -6.23
CA LEU A 398 -22.11 -8.15 -5.14
C LEU A 398 -22.48 -6.67 -4.99
N PRO A 399 -21.54 -5.70 -4.99
CA PRO A 399 -21.90 -4.28 -5.03
C PRO A 399 -22.81 -3.95 -6.21
N ARG A 400 -22.53 -4.52 -7.40
CA ARG A 400 -23.38 -4.37 -8.60
C ARG A 400 -24.82 -4.83 -8.34
N GLN A 401 -24.99 -6.03 -7.78
CA GLN A 401 -26.33 -6.55 -7.43
C GLN A 401 -27.07 -5.64 -6.46
N TRP A 402 -26.39 -5.06 -5.47
CA TRP A 402 -27.04 -4.14 -4.53
C TRP A 402 -27.50 -2.83 -5.19
N VAL A 403 -26.73 -2.28 -6.13
CA VAL A 403 -27.13 -1.11 -6.93
C VAL A 403 -28.32 -1.45 -7.83
N GLU A 404 -28.32 -2.60 -8.48
CA GLU A 404 -29.44 -3.05 -9.33
C GLU A 404 -30.72 -3.26 -8.50
N ARG A 405 -30.62 -3.88 -7.33
CA ARG A 405 -31.76 -4.08 -6.42
C ARG A 405 -32.29 -2.75 -5.88
N ALA A 406 -31.40 -1.81 -5.56
CA ALA A 406 -31.81 -0.49 -5.08
C ALA A 406 -32.45 0.34 -6.19
N SER A 407 -32.01 0.18 -7.45
CA SER A 407 -32.61 0.85 -8.61
C SER A 407 -34.10 0.46 -8.78
N LYS A 408 -34.47 -0.78 -8.45
CA LYS A 408 -35.87 -1.25 -8.41
C LYS A 408 -36.73 -0.62 -7.29
N LEU A 409 -36.13 0.09 -6.34
CA LEU A 409 -36.88 0.91 -5.37
C LEU A 409 -37.25 2.27 -5.95
N LEU A 410 -36.58 2.71 -7.03
CA LEU A 410 -36.84 3.98 -7.70
C LEU A 410 -37.96 3.86 -8.73
N ASP A 411 -38.10 2.67 -9.33
CA ASP A 411 -39.20 2.26 -10.21
C ASP A 411 -40.47 1.94 -9.42
#